data_AF-A0A1H2ZGW7-F1
#
_entry.id   AF-A0A1H2ZGW7-F1
#
_cell.length_a   1.000
_cell.length_b   1.000
_cell.length_c   1.000
_cell.angle_alpha   90.00
_cell.angle_beta   90.00
_cell.angle_gamma   90.00
#
_symmetry.space_group_name_H-M   'P 1'
#
loop_
_entity.id
_entity.type
_entity.pdbx_description
1 polymer ?
#
loop_
_entity_poly.entity_id
_entity_poly.type
_entity_poly.pdbx_seq_one_letter_code
_entity_poly.pdbx_strand_id
1 'polypeptide(L)' 'MRHRRTNYNDLGLCNYDPSRDVHLTEVGIEQEQAHSAALTLRHVAFERIVVSPLTRT' A
#
# COMPACT_ATOMS: atom_id res chain seq x y z
N MET A 1 -4.12 -6.04 -5.77
CA MET A 1 -4.47 -4.64 -5.41
C MET A 1 -3.19 -3.82 -5.39
N ARG A 2 -3.23 -2.51 -5.71
CA ARG A 2 -2.03 -1.65 -5.65
C ARG A 2 -1.78 -1.19 -4.22
N HIS A 3 -0.51 -1.08 -3.81
CA HIS A 3 -0.15 -0.44 -2.54
C HIS A 3 -0.61 1.02 -2.48
N ARG A 4 -0.71 1.53 -1.26
CA ARG A 4 -1.12 2.91 -1.02
C ARG A 4 0.01 3.92 -1.30
N ARG A 5 -0.32 5.19 -1.09
CA ARG A 5 0.56 6.33 -1.30
C ARG A 5 1.82 6.22 -0.44
N THR A 6 2.98 6.43 -1.07
CA THR A 6 4.31 6.41 -0.44
C THR A 6 4.96 7.77 -0.46
N ASN A 7 5.98 7.96 0.38
CA ASN A 7 6.82 9.16 0.38
C ASN A 7 7.38 9.48 -1.03
N TYR A 8 7.70 8.46 -1.83
CA TYR A 8 8.21 8.66 -3.18
C TYR A 8 7.13 9.05 -4.19
N ASN A 9 5.87 8.66 -3.96
CA ASN A 9 4.78 9.15 -4.81
C ASN A 9 4.61 10.67 -4.67
N ASP A 10 4.84 11.21 -3.47
CA ASP A 10 4.71 12.65 -3.18
C ASP A 10 5.80 13.47 -3.85
N LEU A 11 6.99 12.88 -3.95
CA LEU A 11 8.16 13.49 -4.57
C LEU A 11 8.24 13.26 -6.08
N GLY A 12 7.30 12.51 -6.67
CA GLY A 12 7.36 12.13 -8.09
C GLY A 12 8.51 11.17 -8.44
N LEU A 13 8.99 10.41 -7.45
CA LEU A 13 10.16 9.53 -7.57
C LEU A 13 9.77 8.07 -7.88
N CYS A 14 10.70 7.35 -8.49
CA CYS A 14 10.54 5.93 -8.84
C CYS A 14 10.63 5.03 -7.59
N ASN A 15 9.64 4.16 -7.40
CA ASN A 15 9.53 3.26 -6.25
C ASN A 15 10.27 1.91 -6.41
N TYR A 16 11.02 1.71 -7.51
CA TYR A 16 11.52 0.39 -7.90
C TYR A 16 12.61 -0.17 -6.98
N ASP A 17 13.56 0.68 -6.56
CA ASP A 17 14.76 0.27 -5.82
C ASP A 17 14.42 -0.12 -4.36
N PRO A 18 14.57 -1.40 -3.97
CA PRO A 18 14.22 -1.87 -2.63
C PRO A 18 15.25 -1.46 -1.56
N SER A 19 16.42 -0.95 -1.95
CA SER A 19 17.42 -0.41 -1.01
C SER A 19 17.08 1.00 -0.51
N ARG A 20 16.10 1.66 -1.15
CA ARG A 20 15.62 2.98 -0.77
C ARG A 20 14.56 2.87 0.31
N ASP A 21 14.58 3.82 1.24
CA ASP A 21 13.53 3.95 2.25
C ASP A 21 12.23 4.47 1.62
N VAL A 22 11.46 3.54 1.08
CA VAL A 22 10.13 3.77 0.49
C VAL A 22 9.09 3.16 1.41
N HIS A 23 8.28 4.01 2.03
CA HIS A 23 7.27 3.62 3.01
C HIS A 23 5.95 4.34 2.73
N LEU A 24 4.85 3.80 3.25
CA LEU A 24 3.55 4.45 3.19
C LEU A 24 3.60 5.77 3.97
N THR A 25 3.04 6.84 3.41
CA THR A 25 2.89 8.09 4.17
C THR A 25 1.75 7.98 5.16
N GLU A 26 1.70 8.89 6.14
CA GLU A 26 0.55 9.03 7.04
C GLU A 26 -0.75 9.17 6.24
N VAL A 27 -0.77 10.00 5.18
CA VAL A 27 -1.91 10.10 4.27
C VAL A 27 -2.24 8.76 3.62
N GLY A 28 -1.24 8.00 3.19
CA GLY A 28 -1.43 6.65 2.65
C GLY A 28 -2.06 5.71 3.68
N ILE A 29 -1.68 5.79 4.95
CA ILE A 29 -2.24 4.99 6.04
C ILE A 29 -3.64 5.50 6.42
N GLU A 30 -3.90 6.79 6.47
CA GLU A 30 -5.23 7.34 6.76
C GLU A 30 -6.24 7.04 5.65
N GLN A 31 -5.79 7.02 4.38
CA GLN A 31 -6.58 6.50 3.26
C GLN A 31 -7.05 5.04 3.52
N GLU A 32 -6.33 4.27 4.34
CA GLU A 32 -6.80 2.97 4.84
C GLU A 32 -8.01 3.07 5.71
N GLN A 33 -8.00 3.97 6.66
CA GLN A 33 -9.09 4.07 7.60
C GLN A 33 -10.34 4.64 6.91
N ALA A 34 -10.18 5.56 5.97
CA ALA A 34 -11.29 6.24 5.28
C ALA A 34 -11.88 5.48 4.07
N HIS A 35 -11.03 4.82 3.27
CA HIS A 35 -11.43 4.11 2.05
C HIS A 35 -10.81 2.71 2.00
N SER A 36 -10.92 2.02 3.14
CA SER A 36 -10.36 0.69 3.32
C SER A 36 -10.87 -0.27 2.25
N ALA A 37 -9.99 -0.74 1.37
CA ALA A 37 -10.30 -1.90 0.56
C ALA A 37 -10.66 -3.13 1.43
N ALA A 38 -10.15 -3.19 2.67
CA ALA A 38 -10.56 -4.21 3.63
C ALA A 38 -12.04 -4.07 4.04
N LEU A 39 -12.58 -2.86 4.19
CA LEU A 39 -14.02 -2.67 4.44
C LEU A 39 -14.86 -3.09 3.23
N THR A 40 -14.44 -2.73 2.02
CA THR A 40 -15.13 -3.11 0.78
C THR A 40 -15.12 -4.63 0.59
N LEU A 41 -14.01 -5.28 0.92
CA LEU A 41 -13.80 -6.71 0.70
C LEU A 41 -14.04 -7.55 1.96
N ARG A 42 -14.60 -6.97 3.03
CA ARG A 42 -14.77 -7.65 4.33
C ARG A 42 -15.61 -8.93 4.29
N HIS A 43 -16.41 -9.08 3.23
CA HIS A 43 -17.27 -10.24 3.01
C HIS A 43 -16.83 -11.10 1.81
N VAL A 44 -15.68 -10.79 1.21
CA VAL A 44 -15.10 -11.57 0.14
C VAL A 44 -14.14 -12.60 0.76
N ALA A 45 -14.44 -13.89 0.55
CA ALA A 45 -13.53 -14.96 0.94
C ALA A 45 -12.39 -15.05 -0.07
N PHE A 46 -11.15 -14.91 0.40
CA PHE A 46 -9.96 -15.14 -0.41
C PHE A 46 -9.37 -16.51 -0.07
N GLU A 47 -9.15 -17.35 -1.07
CA GLU A 47 -8.43 -18.62 -0.89
C GLU A 47 -6.94 -18.40 -0.59
N ARG A 48 -6.37 -17.29 -1.11
CA ARG A 48 -4.98 -16.91 -0.90
C ARG A 48 -4.79 -15.41 -1.11
N ILE A 49 -3.89 -14.82 -0.33
CA ILE A 49 -3.33 -13.48 -0.57
C ILE A 49 -1.83 -13.65 -0.82
N VAL A 50 -1.33 -13.05 -1.90
CA VAL A 50 0.11 -13.04 -2.24
C VAL A 50 0.55 -11.59 -2.37
N VAL A 51 1.58 -11.22 -1.62
CA VAL A 51 2.17 -9.88 -1.61
C VAL A 51 3.66 -9.95 -1.93
N SER A 52 4.24 -8.80 -2.29
CA SER A 52 5.68 -8.69 -2.48
C SER A 52 6.41 -8.65 -1.13
N PRO A 53 7.73 -8.88 -1.06
CA PRO A 53 8.49 -8.72 0.19
C PRO A 53 8.70 -7.25 0.60
N LEU A 54 8.12 -6.29 -0.14
CA LEU A 54 8.31 -4.87 0.10
C LEU A 54 7.33 -4.38 1.16
N THR A 55 7.82 -3.61 2.13
CA THR A 55 7.06 -3.12 3.29
C THR A 55 5.79 -2.31 2.99
N ARG A 56 5.62 -1.87 1.74
CA ARG A 56 4.46 -1.10 1.27
C ARG A 56 3.31 -1.96 0.74
N THR A 57 3.49 -3.27 0.56
CA THR A 57 2.44 -4.21 0.08
C THR A 57 2.07 -5.21 1.15
#